data_AF-A0A957PJ34-F1
#
_entry.id   AF-A0A957PJ34-F1
#
_cell.length_a   1.000
_cell.length_b   1.000
_cell.length_c   1.000
_cell.angle_alpha   90.00
_cell.angle_beta   90.00
_cell.angle_gamma   90.00
#
_symmetry.space_group_name_H-M   'P 1'
#
loop_
_entity.id
_entity.type
_entity.pdbx_description
1 polymer ?
#
loop_
_entity_poly.entity_id
_entity_poly.type
_entity_poly.pdbx_seq_one_letter_code
_entity_poly.pdbx_strand_id
1 'polypeptide(L)' 'MATYVLCQGGWAGGWQWREVATLLRAAGHEVYTPTFTGLGERVHLARPDIDLHTHIEDILMVL' A
#
# COMPACT_ATOMS: atom_id res chain seq x y z
N MET A 1 8.17 -1.93 -19.53
CA MET A 1 8.27 -2.48 -18.17
C MET A 1 8.61 -1.33 -17.23
N ALA A 2 7.83 -1.16 -16.16
CA ALA A 2 8.04 -0.16 -15.12
C ALA A 2 7.52 -0.72 -13.80
N THR A 3 8.00 -0.19 -12.68
CA THR A 3 7.59 -0.61 -11.33
C THR A 3 6.72 0.48 -10.72
N TYR A 4 5.52 0.11 -10.25
CA TYR A 4 4.56 1.00 -9.60
C TYR A 4 4.39 0.63 -8.13
N VAL A 5 4.42 1.63 -7.26
CA VAL A 5 4.01 1.50 -5.86
C VAL A 5 2.77 2.38 -5.66
N LEU A 6 1.62 1.75 -5.42
CA LEU A 6 0.34 2.43 -5.28
C LEU A 6 0.00 2.61 -3.81
N CYS A 7 0.23 3.82 -3.31
CA CYS A 7 -0.04 4.20 -1.92
C CYS A 7 -1.52 4.56 -1.74
N GLN A 8 -2.18 3.98 -0.74
CA GLN A 8 -3.57 4.30 -0.38
C GLN A 8 -3.66 5.58 0.48
N GLY A 9 -4.86 6.16 0.60
CA GLY A 9 -5.10 7.41 1.34
C GLY A 9 -5.29 7.23 2.87
N GLY A 10 -6.05 8.13 3.50
CA GLY A 10 -6.51 7.89 4.87
C GLY A 10 -7.63 6.83 4.87
N TRP A 11 -7.62 5.92 5.86
CA TRP A 11 -8.68 4.94 6.13
C TRP A 11 -8.96 3.87 5.05
N ALA A 12 -8.09 3.68 4.06
CA ALA A 12 -8.21 2.60 3.08
C ALA A 12 -7.10 1.54 3.26
N GLY A 13 -6.92 0.69 2.25
CA GLY A 13 -5.89 -0.33 2.18
C GLY A 13 -5.49 -0.59 0.73
N GLY A 14 -4.47 -1.42 0.51
CA GLY A 14 -3.98 -1.81 -0.81
C GLY A 14 -5.07 -2.42 -1.70
N TRP A 15 -6.14 -2.97 -1.10
CA TRP A 15 -7.33 -3.46 -1.79
C TRP A 15 -8.00 -2.40 -2.68
N GLN A 16 -7.89 -1.11 -2.36
CA GLN A 16 -8.46 -0.02 -3.18
C GLN A 16 -7.88 -0.01 -4.61
N TRP A 17 -6.66 -0.50 -4.77
CA TRP A 17 -5.96 -0.52 -6.05
C TRP A 17 -6.10 -1.83 -6.81
N ARG A 18 -6.94 -2.77 -6.37
CA ARG A 18 -7.02 -4.13 -6.96
C ARG A 18 -7.25 -4.13 -8.47
N GLU A 19 -8.18 -3.30 -8.96
CA GLU A 19 -8.49 -3.23 -10.39
C GLU A 19 -7.35 -2.57 -11.18
N VAL A 20 -6.83 -1.44 -10.69
CA VAL A 20 -5.71 -0.72 -11.32
C VAL A 20 -4.46 -1.60 -11.39
N ALA A 21 -4.13 -2.30 -10.29
CA ALA A 21 -3.00 -3.22 -10.25
C ALA A 21 -3.18 -4.40 -11.19
N THR A 22 -4.40 -4.89 -11.37
CA THR A 22 -4.71 -5.96 -12.35
C THR A 22 -4.43 -5.48 -13.77
N LEU A 23 -4.90 -4.29 -14.13
CA LEU A 23 -4.70 -3.70 -15.46
C LEU A 23 -3.22 -3.41 -15.75
N LEU A 24 -2.50 -2.82 -14.79
CA LEU A 24 -1.07 -2.52 -14.93
C LEU A 24 -0.22 -3.79 -15.03
N ARG A 25 -0.53 -4.83 -14.24
CA ARG A 25 0.15 -6.14 -14.36
C ARG A 25 -0.13 -6.79 -15.70
N ALA A 26 -1.37 -6.74 -16.19
CA ALA A 26 -1.73 -7.23 -17.53
C ALA A 26 -1.00 -6.48 -18.67
N ALA A 27 -0.70 -5.20 -18.47
CA ALA A 27 0.13 -4.41 -19.38
C ALA A 27 1.65 -4.70 -19.26
N GLY A 28 2.05 -5.65 -18.41
CA GLY A 28 3.45 -6.07 -18.25
C GLY A 28 4.26 -5.15 -17.36
N HIS A 29 3.66 -4.58 -16.32
CA HIS A 29 4.34 -3.82 -15.26
C HIS A 29 4.40 -4.60 -13.95
N GLU A 30 5.38 -4.26 -13.11
CA GLU A 30 5.45 -4.71 -11.73
C GLU A 30 4.66 -3.72 -10.85
N VAL A 31 3.83 -4.23 -9.94
CA VAL A 31 2.92 -3.39 -9.16
C VAL A 31 2.81 -3.89 -7.73
N TYR A 32 3.10 -2.98 -6.79
CA TYR A 32 2.94 -3.17 -5.36
C TYR A 32 1.81 -2.28 -4.83
N THR A 33 0.98 -2.84 -3.96
CA THR A 33 -0.16 -2.17 -3.34
C THR A 33 -0.11 -2.36 -1.82
N PRO A 34 0.89 -1.77 -1.13
CA PRO A 34 1.06 -1.97 0.31
C PRO A 34 -0.09 -1.34 1.10
N THR A 35 -0.33 -1.91 2.27
CA THR A 35 -1.24 -1.33 3.28
C THR A 35 -0.43 -0.83 4.45
N PHE A 36 -0.71 0.42 4.84
CA PHE A 36 -0.07 1.05 5.99
C PHE A 36 -0.50 0.41 7.29
N THR A 37 0.41 0.38 8.25
CA THR A 37 0.18 -0.09 9.61
C THR A 37 -0.99 0.65 10.23
N GLY A 38 -1.90 -0.10 10.86
CA GLY A 38 -3.09 0.47 11.50
C GLY A 38 -4.24 0.83 10.55
N LEU A 39 -4.10 0.61 9.24
CA LEU A 39 -5.15 0.87 8.24
C LEU A 39 -5.54 -0.43 7.49
N GLY A 40 -6.71 -0.43 6.84
CA GLY A 40 -7.18 -1.54 6.01
C GLY A 40 -7.13 -2.91 6.69
N GLU A 41 -6.51 -3.90 6.03
CA GLU A 41 -6.31 -5.24 6.58
C GLU A 41 -5.37 -5.27 7.81
N ARG A 42 -4.59 -4.21 8.01
CA ARG A 42 -3.68 -4.03 9.16
C ARG A 42 -4.30 -3.18 10.27
N VAL A 43 -5.61 -2.94 10.26
CA VAL A 43 -6.32 -2.16 11.29
C VAL A 43 -6.14 -2.72 12.71
N HIS A 44 -5.93 -4.04 12.84
CA HIS A 44 -5.66 -4.69 14.12
C HIS A 44 -4.33 -4.25 14.77
N LEU A 45 -3.45 -3.58 14.02
CA LEU A 45 -2.21 -2.98 14.51
C LEU A 45 -2.36 -1.53 14.96
N ALA A 46 -3.57 -0.95 14.84
CA ALA A 46 -3.83 0.46 15.13
C ALA A 46 -3.55 0.80 16.60
N ARG A 47 -2.75 1.86 16.80
CA ARG A 47 -2.35 2.36 18.12
C ARG A 47 -1.95 3.84 18.02
N PRO A 48 -2.01 4.61 19.13
CA PRO A 48 -1.86 6.07 19.09
C PRO A 48 -0.48 6.61 18.67
N ASP A 49 0.55 5.78 18.72
CA ASP A 49 1.94 6.11 18.35
C ASP A 49 2.23 6.01 16.83
N ILE A 50 1.26 5.56 16.02
CA ILE A 50 1.42 5.50 14.56
C ILE A 50 1.42 6.91 13.99
N ASP A 51 2.44 7.21 13.19
CA ASP A 51 2.64 8.49 12.53
C ASP A 51 3.09 8.33 11.07
N LEU A 52 3.45 9.45 10.43
CA LEU A 52 3.96 9.45 9.06
C LEU A 52 5.26 8.64 8.92
N HIS A 53 6.11 8.61 9.93
CA HIS A 53 7.37 7.86 9.87
C HIS A 53 7.10 6.36 9.77
N THR A 54 6.14 5.86 10.56
CA THR A 54 5.69 4.46 10.49
C THR A 54 5.20 4.11 9.07
N HIS A 55 4.43 5.00 8.44
CA HIS A 55 3.93 4.76 7.08
C HIS A 55 5.02 4.87 6.00
N ILE A 56 6.06 5.69 6.22
CA ILE A 56 7.24 5.74 5.35
C ILE A 56 8.01 4.41 5.45
N GLU A 57 8.20 3.87 6.65
CA GLU A 57 8.85 2.57 6.86
C GLU A 57 8.09 1.44 6.17
N ASP A 58 6.75 1.46 6.23
CA ASP A 58 5.92 0.50 5.50
C ASP A 58 6.17 0.53 3.99
N ILE A 59 6.49 1.69 3.40
CA ILE A 59 6.85 1.79 1.98
C ILE A 59 8.28 1.32 1.71
N LEU A 60 9.23 1.65 2.59
CA LEU A 60 10.62 1.21 2.42
C LEU A 60 10.76 -0.32 2.47
N MET A 61 9.89 -1.03 3.21
CA MET A 61 9.88 -2.49 3.33
C MET A 61 9.28 -3.22 2.12
N VAL A 62 8.82 -2.50 1.09
CA VAL A 62 8.20 -3.07 -0.12
C VAL A 62 9.21 -3.26 -1.26
N LEU A 63 10.28 -2.46 -1.28
CA LEU A 63 11.33 -2.45 -2.29
C LEU A 63 12.51 -3.35 -1.86
#